data_AF-A0A934DS19-F1
#
_entry.id   AF-A0A934DS19-F1
#
_cell.length_a   1.000
_cell.length_b   1.000
_cell.length_c   1.000
_cell.angle_alpha   90.00
_cell.angle_beta   90.00
_cell.angle_gamma   90.00
#
_symmetry.space_group_name_H-M   'P 1'
#
loop_
_entity.id
_entity.type
_entity.pdbx_description
1 polymer ?
#
loop_
_entity_poly.entity_id
_entity_poly.type
_entity_poly.pdbx_seq_one_letter_code
_entity_poly.pdbx_strand_id
1 'polypeptide(L)'
;MSIHRSLRTRGALGLSACLLAVGCAATPPPVTPAPPVATPTAPAPVTAAPPPPAAPRDPFAVPGALQKETIPSGVPASIDASKLKLPPIKGKDEKKADPDAVELPAAPKECGRWVANKGKAKGKCDTRDSAIAQLDEAMAESDAFKRDAKLAALEACTGMPAGMVRALRADLGPAECGDVLVAPVLAAKTPPSSDVHQVLLALGLGARLRRTATGEPKLAPPFDKQRVKDFIAGPMAKWVTAQAEVVEKISRKGVELSFYARGIVAVEAGMAEMRIVEVVRSAPLPDEIAKDAELKDAYFSGLEQSLDPRKVRGRDAALVGLKDLAAVGVIADGRVDRARTLLSKMFGGRRIDALDKLALPAQPSAAPAATIDQRLASKLPTFYAGLLLAPEVAKDPAVMQLLAVRGVPAPQRKVLQQASDLPRDVEMAAWRAHMTMGQRYWRAVDFDEATALAVKLRGNAPLGDESTFMLALSLATRGGPVDAAQMMLVAPALSLGLGNIAALDAIAAAQPGGPFSGLAALDAAMIQQVSPPDKLDAAFWTSLAHRYRSAAGMLTDPELKKAAEQRARSADEIAKAAPAAH
;
A
#
# COMPACT_ATOMS: atom_id res chain seq x y z
N MET A 1 -9.27 -28.20 4.54
CA MET A 1 -8.65 -28.55 5.83
C MET A 1 -9.24 -27.65 6.90
N SER A 2 -10.06 -28.23 7.77
CA SER A 2 -10.79 -27.56 8.86
C SER A 2 -9.87 -27.22 10.02
N ILE A 3 -9.97 -26.00 10.56
CA ILE A 3 -9.59 -25.69 11.95
C ILE A 3 -10.72 -24.88 12.59
N HIS A 4 -11.12 -25.34 13.77
CA HIS A 4 -12.28 -24.93 14.55
C HIS A 4 -12.14 -23.57 15.26
N ARG A 5 -13.32 -22.97 15.49
CA ARG A 5 -13.72 -22.03 16.57
C ARG A 5 -12.91 -22.15 17.88
N SER A 6 -12.49 -21.01 18.42
CA SER A 6 -12.89 -20.50 19.76
C SER A 6 -12.04 -19.28 20.13
N LEU A 7 -12.68 -18.15 20.42
CA LEU A 7 -12.46 -17.33 21.63
C LEU A 7 -13.32 -16.07 21.57
N ARG A 8 -14.45 -16.14 22.29
CA ARG A 8 -15.14 -14.98 22.84
C ARG A 8 -14.38 -14.55 24.09
N THR A 9 -13.78 -13.38 24.07
CA THR A 9 -13.39 -12.65 25.29
C THR A 9 -13.81 -11.20 25.11
N ARG A 10 -14.83 -10.79 25.87
CA ARG A 10 -15.15 -9.38 26.12
C ARG A 10 -14.06 -8.83 27.03
N GLY A 11 -13.03 -8.21 26.47
CA GLY A 11 -12.07 -7.39 27.20
C GLY A 11 -12.50 -5.94 27.12
N ALA A 12 -13.05 -5.40 28.21
CA ALA A 12 -13.22 -3.96 28.37
C ALA A 12 -11.82 -3.34 28.51
N LEU A 13 -11.35 -2.64 27.47
CA LEU A 13 -10.14 -1.83 27.52
C LEU A 13 -10.43 -0.56 28.31
N GLY A 14 -10.17 -0.61 29.61
CA GLY A 14 -10.04 0.60 30.42
C GLY A 14 -8.78 1.35 30.02
N LEU A 15 -8.94 2.55 29.45
CA LEU A 15 -7.87 3.55 29.40
C LEU A 15 -7.56 3.94 30.86
N SER A 16 -6.58 3.28 31.48
CA SER A 16 -5.98 3.78 32.71
C SER A 16 -5.11 4.98 32.36
N ALA A 17 -5.56 6.16 32.77
CA ALA A 17 -4.75 7.36 32.79
C ALA A 17 -3.56 7.15 33.72
N CYS A 18 -2.35 7.05 33.15
CA CYS A 18 -1.10 7.08 33.91
C CYS A 18 -0.92 8.49 34.51
N LEU A 19 -1.29 8.62 35.78
CA LEU A 19 -0.91 9.75 36.62
C LEU A 19 0.45 9.45 37.24
N LEU A 20 1.41 10.34 37.00
CA LEU A 20 2.64 10.49 37.77
C LEU A 20 2.30 10.66 39.26
N ALA A 21 2.72 9.72 40.09
CA ALA A 21 2.83 9.87 41.53
C ALA A 21 4.15 9.25 41.99
N VAL A 22 5.05 10.11 42.47
CA VAL A 22 6.29 9.77 43.15
C VAL A 22 5.93 9.34 44.59
N GLY A 23 6.35 8.14 44.98
CA GLY A 23 6.70 7.74 46.35
C GLY A 23 5.60 7.47 47.39
N CYS A 24 5.34 6.20 47.69
CA CYS A 24 5.44 5.62 49.05
C CYS A 24 5.26 4.08 48.99
N ALA A 25 6.07 3.37 49.77
CA ALA A 25 6.16 1.92 49.81
C ALA A 25 4.86 1.24 50.27
N ALA A 26 4.46 0.16 49.59
CA ALA A 26 3.49 -0.81 50.09
C ALA A 26 3.96 -2.23 49.74
N THR A 27 3.85 -3.11 50.73
CA THR A 27 4.24 -4.52 50.77
C THR A 27 3.56 -5.38 49.69
N PRO A 28 4.24 -6.41 49.15
CA PRO A 28 3.67 -7.25 48.10
C PRO A 28 2.60 -8.21 48.67
N PRO A 29 1.49 -8.43 47.93
CA PRO A 29 0.48 -9.43 48.28
C PRO A 29 0.97 -10.88 48.01
N PRO A 30 0.34 -11.89 48.63
CA PRO A 30 0.82 -13.27 48.60
C PRO A 30 0.65 -13.90 47.22
N VAL A 31 1.72 -14.54 46.76
CA VAL A 31 1.81 -15.24 45.48
C VAL A 31 0.94 -16.50 45.52
N THR A 32 -0.08 -16.56 44.66
CA THR A 32 -0.74 -17.82 44.29
C THR A 32 0.14 -18.55 43.26
N PRO A 33 0.38 -19.86 43.40
CA PRO A 33 1.31 -20.58 42.53
C PRO A 33 0.77 -20.63 41.10
N ALA A 34 1.61 -20.19 40.16
CA ALA A 34 1.35 -20.28 38.73
C ALA A 34 1.29 -21.77 38.31
N PRO A 35 0.42 -22.13 37.34
CA PRO A 35 0.46 -23.45 36.71
C PRO A 35 1.86 -23.67 36.08
N PRO A 36 2.32 -24.94 35.99
CA PRO A 36 3.67 -25.24 35.53
C PRO A 36 3.90 -24.63 34.14
N VAL A 37 4.91 -23.77 34.09
CA VAL A 37 5.44 -23.18 32.87
C VAL A 37 5.84 -24.33 31.97
N ALA A 38 5.16 -24.47 30.83
CA ALA A 38 5.68 -25.28 29.74
C ALA A 38 7.07 -24.74 29.42
N THR A 39 8.07 -25.60 29.58
CA THR A 39 9.46 -25.29 29.34
C THR A 39 9.55 -24.65 27.95
N PRO A 40 10.14 -23.45 27.80
CA PRO A 40 10.30 -22.86 26.49
C PRO A 40 11.17 -23.82 25.68
N THR A 41 10.58 -24.44 24.67
CA THR A 41 11.36 -25.08 23.62
C THR A 41 12.33 -24.02 23.13
N ALA A 42 13.63 -24.31 23.25
CA ALA A 42 14.68 -23.40 22.85
C ALA A 42 14.35 -22.82 21.46
N PRO A 43 14.57 -21.51 21.24
CA PRO A 43 14.48 -20.97 19.90
C PRO A 43 15.35 -21.84 19.00
N ALA A 44 14.77 -22.36 17.92
CA ALA A 44 15.57 -23.01 16.89
C ALA A 44 16.72 -22.04 16.56
N PRO A 45 17.97 -22.53 16.54
CA PRO A 45 19.11 -21.67 16.24
C PRO A 45 18.77 -20.93 14.94
N VAL A 46 18.83 -19.60 15.01
CA VAL A 46 18.84 -18.76 13.82
C VAL A 46 20.04 -19.24 13.04
N THR A 47 19.81 -20.09 12.03
CA THR A 47 20.88 -20.49 11.12
C THR A 47 21.43 -19.19 10.56
N ALA A 48 22.69 -18.91 10.88
CA ALA A 48 23.43 -17.81 10.31
C ALA A 48 23.15 -17.76 8.81
N ALA A 49 22.89 -16.57 8.27
CA ALA A 49 22.83 -16.40 6.84
C ALA A 49 24.06 -17.10 6.24
N PRO A 50 23.90 -18.01 5.26
CA PRO A 50 25.03 -18.67 4.64
C PRO A 50 26.02 -17.59 4.17
N PRO A 51 27.34 -17.81 4.31
CA PRO A 51 28.32 -16.84 3.85
C PRO A 51 28.05 -16.49 2.39
N PRO A 52 28.23 -15.21 2.00
CA PRO A 52 27.98 -14.81 0.63
C PRO A 52 28.76 -15.75 -0.31
N PRO A 53 28.09 -16.38 -1.31
CA PRO A 53 28.78 -17.23 -2.25
C PRO A 53 29.93 -16.45 -2.89
N ALA A 54 31.05 -17.14 -3.18
CA ALA A 54 32.15 -16.54 -3.94
C ALA A 54 31.58 -15.81 -5.16
N ALA A 55 32.09 -14.60 -5.44
CA ALA A 55 31.60 -13.78 -6.53
C ALA A 55 31.48 -14.64 -7.79
N PRO A 56 30.28 -14.74 -8.40
CA PRO A 56 30.10 -15.62 -9.53
C PRO A 56 31.06 -15.17 -10.65
N ARG A 57 31.64 -16.14 -11.37
CA ARG A 57 32.54 -15.85 -12.52
C ARG A 57 31.86 -14.95 -13.55
N ASP A 58 30.53 -14.99 -13.63
CA ASP A 58 29.68 -14.07 -14.38
C ASP A 58 28.85 -13.22 -13.40
N PRO A 59 29.05 -11.90 -13.32
CA PRO A 59 28.26 -11.03 -12.43
C PRO A 59 26.77 -11.01 -12.78
N PHE A 60 26.38 -11.46 -13.99
CA PHE A 60 24.99 -11.57 -14.46
C PHE A 60 24.42 -13.00 -14.36
N ALA A 61 25.11 -13.90 -13.67
CA ALA A 61 24.57 -15.21 -13.34
C ALA A 61 23.34 -15.06 -12.45
N VAL A 62 22.31 -15.88 -12.68
CA VAL A 62 21.08 -15.91 -11.88
C VAL A 62 21.28 -16.93 -10.76
N PRO A 63 21.48 -16.52 -9.50
CA PRO A 63 21.69 -17.46 -8.41
C PRO A 63 20.36 -18.11 -7.99
N GLY A 64 20.37 -19.43 -7.75
CA GLY A 64 19.21 -20.14 -7.23
C GLY A 64 17.99 -20.18 -8.16
N ALA A 65 16.89 -20.75 -7.68
CA ALA A 65 15.63 -20.80 -8.42
C ALA A 65 14.92 -19.44 -8.44
N LEU A 66 14.25 -19.12 -9.54
CA LEU A 66 13.36 -17.96 -9.65
C LEU A 66 11.99 -18.33 -9.09
N GLN A 67 11.44 -17.52 -8.19
CA GLN A 67 10.04 -17.64 -7.79
C GLN A 67 9.14 -17.29 -8.97
N LYS A 68 7.94 -17.89 -8.99
CA LYS A 68 6.88 -17.53 -9.93
C LYS A 68 5.72 -16.90 -9.19
N GLU A 69 5.18 -15.83 -9.74
CA GLU A 69 4.01 -15.18 -9.21
C GLU A 69 2.81 -16.12 -9.30
N THR A 70 2.21 -16.40 -8.14
CA THR A 70 0.90 -17.06 -8.09
C THR A 70 -0.18 -16.01 -8.30
N ILE A 71 -0.67 -15.90 -9.54
CA ILE A 71 -1.77 -15.00 -9.86
C ILE A 71 -3.07 -15.61 -9.31
N PRO A 72 -3.81 -14.91 -8.42
CA PRO A 72 -5.07 -15.42 -7.91
C PRO A 72 -6.03 -15.82 -9.03
N SER A 73 -6.78 -16.89 -8.82
CA SER A 73 -7.97 -17.19 -9.62
C SER A 73 -8.89 -15.98 -9.56
N GLY A 74 -9.04 -15.26 -10.67
CA GLY A 74 -9.70 -13.95 -10.72
C GLY A 74 -11.19 -13.96 -10.38
N VAL A 75 -11.76 -15.13 -10.07
CA VAL A 75 -13.09 -15.27 -9.51
C VAL A 75 -12.93 -15.37 -7.98
N PRO A 76 -13.32 -14.34 -7.21
CA PRO A 76 -13.41 -14.45 -5.77
C PRO A 76 -14.24 -15.67 -5.39
N ALA A 77 -13.96 -16.27 -4.23
CA ALA A 77 -14.89 -17.27 -3.68
C ALA A 77 -16.30 -16.68 -3.68
N SER A 78 -17.29 -17.45 -4.15
CA SER A 78 -18.68 -16.99 -4.17
C SER A 78 -19.08 -16.62 -2.74
N ILE A 79 -19.39 -15.34 -2.52
CA ILE A 79 -19.92 -14.87 -1.24
C ILE A 79 -21.42 -14.69 -1.36
N ASP A 80 -22.12 -15.15 -0.33
CA ASP A 80 -23.55 -14.94 -0.15
C ASP A 80 -23.84 -13.44 0.03
N ALA A 81 -24.25 -12.79 -1.04
CA ALA A 81 -24.62 -11.37 -1.09
C ALA A 81 -25.69 -10.99 -0.05
N SER A 82 -26.51 -11.96 0.41
CA SER A 82 -27.53 -11.69 1.43
C SER A 82 -26.93 -11.43 2.82
N LYS A 83 -25.70 -11.92 3.08
CA LYS A 83 -24.97 -11.74 4.36
C LYS A 83 -24.06 -10.52 4.35
N LEU A 84 -23.66 -10.09 3.16
CA LEU A 84 -22.77 -8.95 2.92
C LEU A 84 -23.57 -7.67 2.72
N LYS A 85 -23.95 -7.02 3.82
CA LYS A 85 -24.64 -5.73 3.81
C LYS A 85 -23.81 -4.65 4.47
N LEU A 86 -24.02 -3.42 4.04
CA LEU A 86 -23.54 -2.26 4.77
C LEU A 86 -24.21 -2.25 6.15
N PRO A 87 -23.45 -2.04 7.25
CA PRO A 87 -24.05 -1.83 8.57
C PRO A 87 -25.15 -0.76 8.54
N PRO A 88 -26.22 -0.82 9.32
CA PRO A 88 -27.11 0.33 9.44
C PRO A 88 -26.36 1.53 10.05
N ILE A 89 -26.73 2.75 9.68
CA ILE A 89 -26.29 3.95 10.42
C ILE A 89 -27.39 4.29 11.40
N LYS A 90 -27.06 4.44 12.68
CA LYS A 90 -28.06 4.76 13.72
C LYS A 90 -28.83 6.03 13.35
N GLY A 91 -30.14 5.89 13.15
CA GLY A 91 -31.05 7.01 12.90
C GLY A 91 -31.55 7.64 14.21
N LYS A 92 -32.10 8.87 14.13
CA LYS A 92 -32.74 9.53 15.30
C LYS A 92 -34.03 8.83 15.76
N ASP A 93 -34.66 8.03 14.90
CA ASP A 93 -36.01 7.50 15.08
C ASP A 93 -36.09 5.96 15.20
N GLU A 94 -34.97 5.26 15.39
CA GLU A 94 -34.98 3.80 15.47
C GLU A 94 -35.52 3.31 16.81
N LYS A 95 -36.82 2.98 16.84
CA LYS A 95 -37.53 2.37 17.98
C LYS A 95 -37.00 0.98 18.39
N LYS A 96 -36.07 0.39 17.63
CA LYS A 96 -35.45 -0.91 17.92
C LYS A 96 -33.95 -0.82 17.70
N ALA A 97 -33.17 -1.09 18.75
CA ALA A 97 -31.72 -1.09 18.66
C ALA A 97 -31.23 -2.24 17.75
N ASP A 98 -30.68 -1.89 16.59
CA ASP A 98 -29.93 -2.84 15.76
C ASP A 98 -28.49 -2.96 16.31
N PRO A 99 -28.05 -4.15 16.77
CA PRO A 99 -26.71 -4.32 17.32
C PRO A 99 -25.58 -4.07 16.31
N ASP A 100 -25.88 -4.21 15.01
CA ASP A 100 -24.95 -3.98 13.92
C ASP A 100 -24.93 -2.51 13.47
N ALA A 101 -25.84 -1.67 13.97
CA ALA A 101 -25.85 -0.25 13.65
C ALA A 101 -24.62 0.47 14.19
N VAL A 102 -24.05 1.35 13.35
CA VAL A 102 -22.89 2.18 13.67
C VAL A 102 -23.30 3.64 13.83
N GLU A 103 -22.66 4.33 14.76
CA GLU A 103 -22.82 5.77 14.95
C GLU A 103 -21.83 6.49 14.04
N LEU A 104 -22.33 7.12 12.99
CA LEU A 104 -21.51 7.74 11.97
C LEU A 104 -22.16 9.03 11.47
N PRO A 105 -21.38 10.08 11.16
CA PRO A 105 -21.90 11.23 10.45
C PRO A 105 -22.58 10.82 9.14
N ALA A 106 -23.66 11.54 8.81
CA ALA A 106 -24.30 11.44 7.50
C ALA A 106 -23.28 11.74 6.38
N ALA A 107 -23.53 11.20 5.19
CA ALA A 107 -22.76 11.57 4.02
C ALA A 107 -22.86 13.10 3.80
N PRO A 108 -21.77 13.75 3.32
CA PRO A 108 -21.81 15.17 2.98
C PRO A 108 -22.96 15.51 2.03
N LYS A 109 -23.53 16.71 2.17
CA LYS A 109 -24.73 17.11 1.39
C LYS A 109 -24.44 17.13 -0.11
N GLU A 110 -23.18 17.40 -0.48
CA GLU A 110 -22.68 17.44 -1.84
C GLU A 110 -22.83 16.08 -2.54
N CYS A 111 -22.80 14.97 -1.78
CA CYS A 111 -23.03 13.62 -2.31
C CYS A 111 -24.41 13.48 -2.96
N GLY A 112 -25.40 14.26 -2.52
CA GLY A 112 -26.72 14.28 -3.13
C GLY A 112 -26.70 14.63 -4.62
N ARG A 113 -25.75 15.47 -5.06
CA ARG A 113 -25.60 15.83 -6.48
C ARG A 113 -25.13 14.64 -7.32
N TRP A 114 -24.23 13.81 -6.79
CA TRP A 114 -23.72 12.62 -7.47
C TRP A 114 -24.80 11.52 -7.53
N VAL A 115 -25.54 11.33 -6.43
CA VAL A 115 -26.67 10.39 -6.38
C VAL A 115 -27.78 10.81 -7.34
N ALA A 116 -28.02 12.12 -7.48
CA ALA A 116 -29.05 12.66 -8.37
C ALA A 116 -28.72 12.54 -9.86
N ASN A 117 -27.46 12.28 -10.22
CA ASN A 117 -27.09 12.08 -11.63
C ASN A 117 -27.86 10.90 -12.21
N LYS A 118 -28.67 11.22 -13.20
CA LYS A 118 -29.44 10.28 -14.02
C LYS A 118 -29.19 10.66 -15.47
N GLY A 119 -29.14 9.65 -16.32
CA GLY A 119 -28.97 9.88 -17.75
C GLY A 119 -29.50 8.70 -18.54
N LYS A 120 -29.67 8.93 -19.84
CA LYS A 120 -29.82 7.86 -20.82
C LYS A 120 -28.56 7.86 -21.68
N ALA A 121 -28.03 6.66 -21.92
CA ALA A 121 -26.90 6.45 -22.82
C ALA A 121 -27.10 7.18 -24.15
N LYS A 122 -26.02 7.68 -24.73
CA LYS A 122 -26.07 8.34 -26.04
C LYS A 122 -26.09 7.26 -27.12
N GLY A 123 -27.29 6.88 -27.55
CA GLY A 123 -27.49 5.83 -28.56
C GLY A 123 -27.51 4.42 -27.96
N LYS A 124 -27.31 3.41 -28.81
CA LYS A 124 -27.38 2.01 -28.43
C LYS A 124 -26.17 1.62 -27.56
N CYS A 125 -26.42 0.86 -26.50
CA CYS A 125 -25.39 0.25 -25.63
C CYS A 125 -25.81 -1.15 -25.17
N ASP A 126 -26.56 -1.83 -26.03
CA ASP A 126 -27.08 -3.17 -25.81
C ASP A 126 -26.00 -4.25 -26.01
N THR A 127 -24.98 -3.96 -26.81
CA THR A 127 -23.81 -4.81 -27.04
C THR A 127 -22.60 -4.35 -26.24
N ARG A 128 -21.65 -5.26 -25.98
CA ARG A 128 -20.39 -4.94 -25.28
C ARG A 128 -19.64 -3.82 -25.99
N ASP A 129 -19.42 -3.93 -27.29
CA ASP A 129 -18.61 -2.96 -28.04
C ASP A 129 -19.20 -1.55 -28.02
N SER A 130 -20.52 -1.45 -28.22
CA SER A 130 -21.21 -0.16 -28.17
C SER A 130 -21.20 0.46 -26.77
N ALA A 131 -21.34 -0.36 -25.73
CA ALA A 131 -21.21 0.13 -24.35
C ALA A 131 -19.77 0.56 -24.01
N ILE A 132 -18.75 -0.17 -24.50
CA ILE A 132 -17.33 0.13 -24.30
C ILE A 132 -16.94 1.45 -25.00
N ALA A 133 -17.46 1.70 -26.21
CA ALA A 133 -17.29 2.97 -26.90
C ALA A 133 -17.86 4.15 -26.10
N GLN A 134 -19.07 4.02 -25.53
CA GLN A 134 -19.64 5.07 -24.69
C GLN A 134 -18.90 5.24 -23.36
N LEU A 135 -18.33 4.16 -22.80
CA LEU A 135 -17.47 4.25 -21.62
C LEU A 135 -16.20 5.05 -21.93
N ASP A 136 -15.57 4.82 -23.07
CA ASP A 136 -14.41 5.60 -23.52
C ASP A 136 -14.73 7.10 -23.62
N GLU A 137 -15.89 7.46 -24.18
CA GLU A 137 -16.37 8.85 -24.21
C GLU A 137 -16.63 9.45 -22.81
N ALA A 138 -17.08 8.63 -21.86
CA ALA A 138 -17.24 9.05 -20.48
C ALA A 138 -15.87 9.27 -19.82
N MET A 139 -14.93 8.35 -20.00
CA MET A 139 -13.57 8.45 -19.46
C MET A 139 -12.74 9.56 -20.15
N ALA A 140 -13.14 10.02 -21.34
CA ALA A 140 -12.59 11.21 -21.99
C ALA A 140 -12.97 12.54 -21.29
N GLU A 141 -14.00 12.56 -20.46
CA GLU A 141 -14.39 13.75 -19.71
C GLU A 141 -13.45 14.02 -18.52
N SER A 142 -12.80 15.18 -18.52
CA SER A 142 -11.85 15.58 -17.49
C SER A 142 -12.55 16.04 -16.22
N ASP A 143 -13.67 16.75 -16.34
CA ASP A 143 -14.46 17.18 -15.19
C ASP A 143 -15.11 15.97 -14.50
N ALA A 144 -14.80 15.79 -13.21
CA ALA A 144 -15.24 14.60 -12.48
C ALA A 144 -16.76 14.47 -12.37
N PHE A 145 -17.47 15.59 -12.23
CA PHE A 145 -18.93 15.59 -12.09
C PHE A 145 -19.64 15.33 -13.42
N LYS A 146 -19.16 15.93 -14.52
CA LYS A 146 -19.66 15.64 -15.88
C LYS A 146 -19.35 14.21 -16.29
N ARG A 147 -18.17 13.69 -15.94
CA ARG A 147 -17.81 12.28 -16.16
C ARG A 147 -18.78 11.36 -15.45
N ASP A 148 -19.08 11.62 -14.17
CA ASP A 148 -20.07 10.83 -13.43
C ASP A 148 -21.47 10.89 -14.06
N ALA A 149 -21.91 12.04 -14.55
CA ALA A 149 -23.19 12.14 -15.25
C ALA A 149 -23.22 11.28 -16.53
N LYS A 150 -22.12 11.24 -17.30
CA LYS A 150 -21.98 10.33 -18.45
C LYS A 150 -21.97 8.88 -18.02
N LEU A 151 -21.24 8.52 -16.96
CA LEU A 151 -21.21 7.17 -16.43
C LEU A 151 -22.59 6.74 -15.91
N ALA A 152 -23.33 7.61 -15.21
CA ALA A 152 -24.68 7.35 -14.73
C ALA A 152 -25.63 6.95 -15.88
N ALA A 153 -25.43 7.52 -17.07
CA ALA A 153 -26.20 7.19 -18.26
C ALA A 153 -25.95 5.76 -18.77
N LEU A 154 -24.81 5.16 -18.42
CA LEU A 154 -24.41 3.81 -18.84
C LEU A 154 -24.88 2.70 -17.90
N GLU A 155 -25.46 3.02 -16.75
CA GLU A 155 -25.88 2.00 -15.78
C GLU A 155 -26.99 1.09 -16.29
N ALA A 156 -27.78 1.56 -17.26
CA ALA A 156 -28.84 0.79 -17.90
C ALA A 156 -28.36 -0.04 -19.11
N CYS A 157 -27.08 0.06 -19.48
CA CYS A 157 -26.54 -0.63 -20.66
C CYS A 157 -26.37 -2.13 -20.40
N THR A 158 -27.05 -2.96 -21.19
CA THR A 158 -26.96 -4.43 -21.09
C THR A 158 -25.63 -4.97 -21.61
N GLY A 159 -24.88 -4.17 -22.39
CA GLY A 159 -23.52 -4.50 -22.81
C GLY A 159 -22.47 -4.47 -21.69
N MET A 160 -22.83 -4.00 -20.49
CA MET A 160 -21.94 -3.91 -19.33
C MET A 160 -22.31 -4.93 -18.24
N PRO A 161 -21.34 -5.44 -17.47
CA PRO A 161 -21.64 -6.23 -16.29
C PRO A 161 -22.51 -5.44 -15.31
N ALA A 162 -23.55 -6.08 -14.78
CA ALA A 162 -24.48 -5.46 -13.85
C ALA A 162 -23.73 -4.84 -12.65
N GLY A 163 -24.09 -3.62 -12.26
CA GLY A 163 -23.48 -2.91 -11.14
C GLY A 163 -22.05 -2.39 -11.35
N MET A 164 -21.35 -2.80 -12.41
CA MET A 164 -19.96 -2.40 -12.65
C MET A 164 -19.82 -0.89 -12.85
N VAL A 165 -20.69 -0.29 -13.66
CA VAL A 165 -20.69 1.17 -13.88
C VAL A 165 -20.93 1.91 -12.55
N ARG A 166 -21.84 1.42 -11.69
CA ARG A 166 -22.07 2.02 -10.37
C ARG A 166 -20.83 1.93 -9.48
N ALA A 167 -20.13 0.79 -9.50
CA ALA A 167 -18.87 0.63 -8.77
C ALA A 167 -17.82 1.63 -9.27
N LEU A 168 -17.65 1.74 -10.60
CA LEU A 168 -16.71 2.68 -11.21
C LEU A 168 -17.04 4.15 -10.84
N ARG A 169 -18.32 4.52 -10.83
CA ARG A 169 -18.78 5.84 -10.37
C ARG A 169 -18.39 6.11 -8.92
N ALA A 170 -18.64 5.14 -8.03
CA ALA A 170 -18.31 5.27 -6.61
C ALA A 170 -16.79 5.28 -6.36
N ASP A 171 -15.99 4.64 -7.22
CA ASP A 171 -14.52 4.59 -7.10
C ASP A 171 -13.83 5.85 -7.66
N LEU A 172 -14.40 6.46 -8.71
CA LEU A 172 -13.89 7.69 -9.33
C LEU A 172 -14.47 8.98 -8.73
N GLY A 173 -15.60 8.88 -8.02
CA GLY A 173 -16.26 9.99 -7.34
C GLY A 173 -15.59 10.36 -6.01
N PRO A 174 -16.16 11.31 -5.26
CA PRO A 174 -15.69 11.63 -3.92
C PRO A 174 -15.83 10.42 -3.02
N ALA A 175 -14.73 10.00 -2.41
CA ALA A 175 -14.66 8.71 -1.73
C ALA A 175 -15.61 8.62 -0.52
N GLU A 176 -15.93 9.74 0.12
CA GLU A 176 -16.90 9.86 1.21
C GLU A 176 -18.37 9.74 0.76
N CYS A 177 -18.65 9.71 -0.54
CA CYS A 177 -19.98 9.49 -1.12
C CYS A 177 -20.25 8.04 -1.53
N GLY A 178 -19.26 7.14 -1.40
CA GLY A 178 -19.35 5.78 -1.90
C GLY A 178 -20.57 5.02 -1.38
N ASP A 179 -20.89 5.10 -0.09
CA ASP A 179 -22.00 4.33 0.51
C ASP A 179 -23.38 4.77 0.01
N VAL A 180 -23.61 6.08 -0.13
CA VAL A 180 -24.88 6.58 -0.69
C VAL A 180 -24.99 6.32 -2.20
N LEU A 181 -23.87 6.28 -2.92
CA LEU A 181 -23.84 5.88 -4.32
C LEU A 181 -24.17 4.40 -4.48
N VAL A 182 -23.56 3.50 -3.70
CA VAL A 182 -23.75 2.05 -3.91
C VAL A 182 -25.03 1.49 -3.28
N ALA A 183 -25.61 2.18 -2.29
CA ALA A 183 -26.76 1.68 -1.52
C ALA A 183 -27.93 1.15 -2.38
N PRO A 184 -28.37 1.84 -3.47
CA PRO A 184 -29.47 1.34 -4.30
C PRO A 184 -29.17 -0.01 -4.96
N VAL A 185 -27.91 -0.24 -5.39
CA VAL A 185 -27.51 -1.49 -6.05
C VAL A 185 -27.31 -2.61 -5.04
N LEU A 186 -26.77 -2.30 -3.85
CA LEU A 186 -26.64 -3.29 -2.76
C LEU A 186 -28.00 -3.72 -2.18
N ALA A 187 -29.03 -2.88 -2.29
CA ALA A 187 -30.40 -3.20 -1.88
C ALA A 187 -31.23 -3.90 -2.97
N ALA A 188 -30.70 -4.04 -4.20
CA ALA A 188 -31.43 -4.64 -5.30
C ALA A 188 -31.68 -6.14 -5.08
N LYS A 189 -32.83 -6.63 -5.55
CA LYS A 189 -33.21 -8.05 -5.42
C LYS A 189 -32.24 -8.99 -6.14
N THR A 190 -31.74 -8.57 -7.29
CA THR A 190 -30.78 -9.34 -8.09
C THR A 190 -29.39 -8.72 -7.87
N PRO A 191 -28.50 -9.37 -7.09
CA PRO A 191 -27.16 -8.86 -6.89
C PRO A 191 -26.35 -8.96 -8.20
N PRO A 192 -25.35 -8.09 -8.39
CA PRO A 192 -24.39 -8.24 -9.47
C PRO A 192 -23.50 -9.47 -9.25
N SER A 193 -22.55 -9.70 -10.16
CA SER A 193 -21.53 -10.74 -9.98
C SER A 193 -20.76 -10.55 -8.66
N SER A 194 -20.26 -11.65 -8.09
CA SER A 194 -19.71 -11.63 -6.72
C SER A 194 -18.54 -10.66 -6.54
N ASP A 195 -17.68 -10.54 -7.55
CA ASP A 195 -16.58 -9.59 -7.61
C ASP A 195 -17.06 -8.13 -7.59
N VAL A 196 -18.02 -7.77 -8.45
CA VAL A 196 -18.60 -6.43 -8.49
C VAL A 196 -19.37 -6.12 -7.20
N HIS A 197 -20.11 -7.09 -6.65
CA HIS A 197 -20.83 -6.93 -5.39
C HIS A 197 -19.87 -6.62 -4.23
N GLN A 198 -18.77 -7.36 -4.11
CA GLN A 198 -17.75 -7.12 -3.08
C GLN A 198 -17.12 -5.73 -3.22
N VAL A 199 -16.84 -5.28 -4.44
CA VAL A 199 -16.29 -3.94 -4.67
C VAL A 199 -17.28 -2.84 -4.33
N LEU A 200 -18.56 -2.98 -4.71
CA LEU A 200 -19.62 -2.06 -4.29
C LEU A 200 -19.70 -1.96 -2.76
N LEU A 201 -19.71 -3.11 -2.07
CA LEU A 201 -19.72 -3.13 -0.62
C LEU A 201 -18.46 -2.47 -0.03
N ALA A 202 -17.27 -2.78 -0.58
CA ALA A 202 -16.01 -2.20 -0.15
C ALA A 202 -15.98 -0.68 -0.29
N LEU A 203 -16.49 -0.15 -1.40
CA LEU A 203 -16.59 1.31 -1.63
C LEU A 203 -17.53 1.96 -0.62
N GLY A 204 -18.64 1.31 -0.27
CA GLY A 204 -19.52 1.80 0.79
C GLY A 204 -18.90 1.72 2.19
N LEU A 205 -18.23 0.62 2.54
CA LEU A 205 -17.52 0.50 3.82
C LEU A 205 -16.37 1.51 3.92
N GLY A 206 -15.60 1.68 2.84
CA GLY A 206 -14.52 2.66 2.73
C GLY A 206 -15.00 4.10 2.89
N ALA A 207 -16.11 4.47 2.24
CA ALA A 207 -16.74 5.78 2.40
C ALA A 207 -17.12 6.07 3.85
N ARG A 208 -17.60 5.05 4.56
CA ARG A 208 -17.96 5.18 5.97
C ARG A 208 -16.76 5.28 6.89
N LEU A 209 -15.72 4.48 6.65
CA LEU A 209 -14.44 4.60 7.35
C LEU A 209 -13.85 6.01 7.17
N ARG A 210 -13.97 6.62 6.00
CA ARG A 210 -13.52 8.00 5.79
C ARG A 210 -14.22 9.04 6.65
N ARG A 211 -15.47 8.78 7.05
CA ARG A 211 -16.25 9.67 7.92
C ARG A 211 -16.09 9.35 9.40
N THR A 212 -15.26 8.37 9.78
CA THR A 212 -14.90 8.16 11.18
C THR A 212 -13.83 9.14 11.62
N ALA A 213 -13.65 9.26 12.92
CA ALA A 213 -12.70 10.16 13.57
C ALA A 213 -12.96 11.64 13.23
N THR A 214 -14.22 12.01 13.11
CA THR A 214 -14.68 13.41 12.97
C THR A 214 -15.56 13.81 14.15
N GLY A 215 -15.73 15.12 14.37
CA GLY A 215 -16.62 15.62 15.42
C GLY A 215 -16.04 15.38 16.81
N GLU A 216 -14.73 15.50 16.91
CA GLU A 216 -13.98 15.41 18.16
C GLU A 216 -14.48 16.46 19.16
N PRO A 217 -14.56 16.11 20.46
CA PRO A 217 -14.89 17.10 21.47
C PRO A 217 -13.77 18.16 21.52
N LYS A 218 -14.14 19.41 21.80
CA LYS A 218 -13.20 20.52 21.93
C LYS A 218 -13.21 21.05 23.34
N LEU A 219 -12.03 21.26 23.91
CA LEU A 219 -11.86 21.99 25.15
C LEU A 219 -11.62 23.46 24.84
N ALA A 220 -12.40 24.35 25.47
CA ALA A 220 -12.17 25.79 25.38
C ALA A 220 -11.21 26.26 26.49
N PRO A 221 -10.38 27.29 26.25
CA PRO A 221 -9.52 27.89 27.28
C PRO A 221 -10.31 28.33 28.54
N PRO A 222 -9.64 28.50 29.70
CA PRO A 222 -8.24 28.18 30.00
C PRO A 222 -7.94 26.67 30.04
N PHE A 223 -6.69 26.29 29.73
CA PHE A 223 -6.23 24.91 29.74
C PHE A 223 -5.48 24.58 31.04
N ASP A 224 -6.16 24.66 32.19
CA ASP A 224 -5.55 24.22 33.44
C ASP A 224 -5.49 22.69 33.54
N LYS A 225 -4.57 22.20 34.38
CA LYS A 225 -4.33 20.76 34.60
C LYS A 225 -5.59 19.95 34.91
N GLN A 226 -6.50 20.47 35.74
CA GLN A 226 -7.69 19.71 36.15
C GLN A 226 -8.69 19.62 35.00
N ARG A 227 -8.98 20.73 34.32
CA ARG A 227 -9.89 20.75 33.16
C ARG A 227 -9.41 19.87 32.03
N VAL A 228 -8.11 19.87 31.72
CA VAL A 228 -7.54 19.02 30.67
C VAL A 228 -7.63 17.54 31.07
N LYS A 229 -7.34 17.18 32.33
CA LYS A 229 -7.52 15.80 32.81
C LYS A 229 -8.97 15.33 32.69
N ASP A 230 -9.92 16.14 33.13
CA ASP A 230 -11.35 15.80 33.08
C ASP A 230 -11.85 15.69 31.63
N PHE A 231 -11.32 16.54 30.74
CA PHE A 231 -11.59 16.47 29.31
C PHE A 231 -11.06 15.18 28.66
N ILE A 232 -9.82 14.80 28.97
CA ILE A 232 -9.18 13.58 28.44
C ILE A 232 -9.91 12.34 28.96
N ALA A 233 -10.14 12.25 30.28
CA ALA A 233 -10.78 11.10 30.91
C ALA A 233 -12.28 10.98 30.62
N GLY A 234 -12.95 12.10 30.31
CA GLY A 234 -14.38 12.14 30.04
C GLY A 234 -14.70 12.21 28.53
N PRO A 235 -14.98 13.40 27.96
CA PRO A 235 -15.39 13.55 26.57
C PRO A 235 -14.47 12.89 25.55
N MET A 236 -13.15 13.09 25.65
CA MET A 236 -12.20 12.57 24.66
C MET A 236 -12.11 11.04 24.71
N ALA A 237 -11.93 10.43 25.88
CA ALA A 237 -11.88 8.98 26.02
C ALA A 237 -13.17 8.29 25.52
N LYS A 238 -14.35 8.88 25.81
CA LYS A 238 -15.64 8.39 25.29
C LYS A 238 -15.69 8.48 23.77
N TRP A 239 -15.28 9.60 23.19
CA TRP A 239 -15.25 9.77 21.74
C TRP A 239 -14.28 8.79 21.07
N VAL A 240 -13.04 8.66 21.58
CA VAL A 240 -12.03 7.72 21.07
C VAL A 240 -12.56 6.27 21.09
N THR A 241 -13.22 5.88 22.18
CA THR A 241 -13.79 4.53 22.33
C THR A 241 -14.90 4.31 21.30
N ALA A 242 -15.85 5.25 21.19
CA ALA A 242 -16.94 5.17 20.22
C ALA A 242 -16.44 5.10 18.77
N GLN A 243 -15.46 5.94 18.39
CA GLN A 243 -14.88 5.92 17.05
C GLN A 243 -14.14 4.61 16.77
N ALA A 244 -13.42 4.07 17.76
CA ALA A 244 -12.72 2.80 17.61
C ALA A 244 -13.68 1.63 17.38
N GLU A 245 -14.78 1.56 18.13
CA GLU A 245 -15.80 0.53 17.95
C GLU A 245 -16.43 0.61 16.55
N VAL A 246 -16.67 1.81 16.04
CA VAL A 246 -17.20 2.01 14.68
C VAL A 246 -16.21 1.52 13.62
N VAL A 247 -14.93 1.91 13.74
CA VAL A 247 -13.86 1.45 12.84
C VAL A 247 -13.73 -0.07 12.86
N GLU A 248 -13.75 -0.67 14.05
CA GLU A 248 -13.66 -2.12 14.23
C GLU A 248 -14.86 -2.87 13.62
N LYS A 249 -16.09 -2.40 13.87
CA LYS A 249 -17.29 -3.01 13.29
C LYS A 249 -17.27 -2.98 11.76
N ILE A 250 -16.88 -1.85 11.17
CA ILE A 250 -16.80 -1.71 9.72
C ILE A 250 -15.65 -2.55 9.14
N SER A 251 -14.47 -2.53 9.77
CA SER A 251 -13.30 -3.27 9.28
C SER A 251 -13.49 -4.79 9.34
N ARG A 252 -14.19 -5.32 10.37
CA ARG A 252 -14.55 -6.75 10.47
C ARG A 252 -15.34 -7.23 9.24
N LYS A 253 -16.24 -6.41 8.68
CA LYS A 253 -16.94 -6.74 7.43
C LYS A 253 -15.99 -6.75 6.22
N GLY A 254 -14.99 -5.89 6.21
CA GLY A 254 -13.95 -5.86 5.18
C GLY A 254 -13.10 -7.12 5.10
N VAL A 255 -12.85 -7.80 6.23
CA VAL A 255 -12.03 -9.02 6.29
C VAL A 255 -12.62 -10.17 5.46
N GLU A 256 -13.95 -10.22 5.34
CA GLU A 256 -14.67 -11.24 4.56
C GLU A 256 -14.53 -11.03 3.04
N LEU A 257 -14.08 -9.84 2.61
CA LEU A 257 -13.91 -9.52 1.19
C LEU A 257 -12.60 -10.10 0.64
N SER A 258 -12.47 -10.08 -0.68
CA SER A 258 -11.28 -10.58 -1.36
C SER A 258 -10.59 -9.50 -2.20
N PHE A 259 -9.26 -9.61 -2.31
CA PHE A 259 -8.42 -8.85 -3.25
C PHE A 259 -8.75 -7.34 -3.24
N TYR A 260 -9.09 -6.76 -4.40
CA TYR A 260 -9.36 -5.33 -4.54
C TYR A 260 -10.34 -4.80 -3.49
N ALA A 261 -11.45 -5.51 -3.26
CA ALA A 261 -12.46 -5.11 -2.29
C ALA A 261 -11.92 -5.07 -0.85
N ARG A 262 -11.19 -6.11 -0.42
CA ARG A 262 -10.53 -6.11 0.91
C ARG A 262 -9.45 -5.05 0.99
N GLY A 263 -8.69 -4.86 -0.09
CA GLY A 263 -7.66 -3.83 -0.22
C GLY A 263 -8.18 -2.43 0.07
N ILE A 264 -9.33 -2.07 -0.51
CA ILE A 264 -10.02 -0.78 -0.27
C ILE A 264 -10.34 -0.59 1.21
N VAL A 265 -11.03 -1.56 1.81
CA VAL A 265 -11.49 -1.44 3.19
C VAL A 265 -10.31 -1.44 4.16
N ALA A 266 -9.30 -2.27 3.93
CA ALA A 266 -8.12 -2.39 4.79
C ALA A 266 -7.29 -1.09 4.79
N VAL A 267 -7.06 -0.47 3.63
CA VAL A 267 -6.39 0.85 3.57
C VAL A 267 -7.21 1.91 4.32
N GLU A 268 -8.51 2.01 4.05
CA GLU A 268 -9.34 3.05 4.69
C GLU A 268 -9.50 2.82 6.20
N ALA A 269 -9.47 1.58 6.68
CA ALA A 269 -9.44 1.23 8.09
C ALA A 269 -8.11 1.63 8.75
N GLY A 270 -6.99 1.39 8.06
CA GLY A 270 -5.67 1.84 8.50
C GLY A 270 -5.61 3.36 8.65
N MET A 271 -6.12 4.09 7.65
CA MET A 271 -6.23 5.55 7.69
C MET A 271 -7.16 6.03 8.80
N ALA A 272 -8.25 5.32 9.09
CA ALA A 272 -9.20 5.67 10.15
C ALA A 272 -8.58 5.59 11.55
N GLU A 273 -7.85 4.51 11.86
CA GLU A 273 -7.12 4.41 13.13
C GLU A 273 -6.09 5.54 13.28
N MET A 274 -5.42 5.90 12.19
CA MET A 274 -4.41 6.95 12.22
C MET A 274 -4.98 8.35 12.33
N ARG A 275 -6.19 8.61 11.80
CA ARG A 275 -6.93 9.84 12.10
C ARG A 275 -7.25 9.95 13.59
N ILE A 276 -7.65 8.86 14.25
CA ILE A 276 -7.88 8.86 15.72
C ILE A 276 -6.58 9.22 16.45
N VAL A 277 -5.46 8.60 16.08
CA VAL A 277 -4.13 8.91 16.65
C VAL A 277 -3.79 10.39 16.48
N GLU A 278 -4.00 10.96 15.30
CA GLU A 278 -3.73 12.38 15.02
C GLU A 278 -4.62 13.31 15.86
N VAL A 279 -5.93 13.03 15.96
CA VAL A 279 -6.84 13.83 16.78
C VAL A 279 -6.41 13.83 18.25
N VAL A 280 -6.03 12.67 18.79
CA VAL A 280 -5.58 12.58 20.19
C VAL A 280 -4.27 13.34 20.40
N ARG A 281 -3.33 13.28 19.44
CA ARG A 281 -2.08 14.07 19.49
C ARG A 281 -2.32 15.57 19.44
N SER A 282 -3.40 16.00 18.81
CA SER A 282 -3.81 17.41 18.72
C SER A 282 -4.63 17.90 19.91
N ALA A 283 -4.88 17.06 20.93
CA ALA A 283 -5.55 17.50 22.14
C ALA A 283 -4.73 18.60 22.86
N PRO A 284 -5.39 19.62 23.45
CA PRO A 284 -4.70 20.71 24.12
C PRO A 284 -3.91 20.19 25.34
N LEU A 285 -2.75 20.80 25.57
CA LEU A 285 -1.93 20.54 26.74
C LEU A 285 -2.33 21.46 27.91
N PRO A 286 -2.19 21.01 29.16
CA PRO A 286 -2.24 21.90 30.31
C PRO A 286 -1.18 23.00 30.21
N ASP A 287 -1.48 24.23 30.63
CA ASP A 287 -0.54 25.35 30.58
C ASP A 287 0.78 25.05 31.32
N GLU A 288 0.73 24.25 32.39
CA GLU A 288 1.90 23.85 33.17
C GLU A 288 2.82 22.90 32.39
N ILE A 289 2.25 22.02 31.56
CA ILE A 289 3.00 21.10 30.68
C ILE A 289 3.45 21.84 29.42
N ALA A 290 2.61 22.73 28.88
CA ALA A 290 2.89 23.43 27.63
C ALA A 290 4.10 24.38 27.74
N LYS A 291 4.36 24.93 28.94
CA LYS A 291 5.45 25.87 29.23
C LYS A 291 6.76 25.19 29.67
N ASP A 292 6.72 23.90 29.99
CA ASP A 292 7.87 23.13 30.47
C ASP A 292 8.27 22.07 29.44
N ALA A 293 9.49 22.18 28.91
CA ALA A 293 9.96 21.30 27.84
C ALA A 293 10.09 19.83 28.30
N GLU A 294 10.56 19.59 29.53
CA GLU A 294 10.76 18.24 30.06
C GLU A 294 9.42 17.55 30.32
N LEU A 295 8.46 18.26 30.91
CA LEU A 295 7.11 17.74 31.12
C LEU A 295 6.39 17.48 29.80
N LYS A 296 6.61 18.33 28.80
CA LYS A 296 6.06 18.15 27.45
C LYS A 296 6.61 16.90 26.79
N ASP A 297 7.92 16.65 26.87
CA ASP A 297 8.56 15.46 26.30
C ASP A 297 8.11 14.18 27.02
N ALA A 298 8.02 14.20 28.35
CA ALA A 298 7.50 13.09 29.14
C ALA A 298 6.02 12.79 28.80
N TYR A 299 5.19 13.83 28.65
CA TYR A 299 3.80 13.70 28.25
C TYR A 299 3.66 13.06 26.87
N PHE A 300 4.36 13.58 25.85
CA PHE A 300 4.27 13.03 24.51
C PHE A 300 4.83 11.61 24.45
N SER A 301 5.90 11.30 25.18
CA SER A 301 6.42 9.93 25.25
C SER A 301 5.40 8.95 25.81
N GLY A 302 4.72 9.29 26.92
CA GLY A 302 3.65 8.47 27.48
C GLY A 302 2.43 8.39 26.57
N LEU A 303 2.08 9.49 25.89
CA LEU A 303 0.99 9.52 24.93
C LEU A 303 1.28 8.58 23.75
N GLU A 304 2.48 8.63 23.20
CA GLU A 304 2.91 7.79 22.09
C GLU A 304 2.81 6.30 22.46
N GLN A 305 3.26 5.92 23.65
CA GLN A 305 3.14 4.55 24.17
C GLN A 305 1.67 4.11 24.28
N SER A 306 0.79 4.99 24.75
CA SER A 306 -0.65 4.67 24.85
C SER A 306 -1.35 4.51 23.49
N LEU A 307 -0.82 5.18 22.45
CA LEU A 307 -1.35 5.16 21.09
C LEU A 307 -0.79 4.01 20.24
N ASP A 308 0.27 3.34 20.69
CA ASP A 308 0.92 2.25 19.96
C ASP A 308 -0.02 1.12 19.52
N PRO A 309 -0.98 0.63 20.33
CA PRO A 309 -1.92 -0.39 19.87
C PRO A 309 -2.74 0.06 18.66
N ARG A 310 -3.09 1.35 18.56
CA ARG A 310 -3.81 1.91 17.40
C ARG A 310 -2.91 2.04 16.20
N LYS A 311 -1.69 2.51 16.39
CA LYS A 311 -0.68 2.56 15.33
C LYS A 311 -0.43 1.18 14.75
N VAL A 312 -0.25 0.17 15.59
CA VAL A 312 -0.06 -1.23 15.16
C VAL A 312 -1.24 -1.70 14.32
N ARG A 313 -2.48 -1.51 14.78
CA ARG A 313 -3.68 -1.86 13.98
C ARG A 313 -3.75 -1.09 12.66
N GLY A 314 -3.46 0.21 12.70
CA GLY A 314 -3.45 1.08 11.53
C GLY A 314 -2.44 0.62 10.47
N ARG A 315 -1.22 0.31 10.92
CA ARG A 315 -0.15 -0.28 10.11
C ARG A 315 -0.57 -1.61 9.51
N ASP A 316 -1.03 -2.55 10.33
CA ASP A 316 -1.33 -3.92 9.89
C ASP A 316 -2.48 -3.92 8.88
N ALA A 317 -3.51 -3.09 9.08
CA ALA A 317 -4.58 -2.91 8.10
C ALA A 317 -4.06 -2.32 6.78
N ALA A 318 -3.22 -1.29 6.83
CA ALA A 318 -2.61 -0.73 5.62
C ALA A 318 -1.74 -1.76 4.87
N LEU A 319 -0.98 -2.60 5.59
CA LEU A 319 -0.15 -3.67 5.02
C LEU A 319 -0.98 -4.75 4.34
N VAL A 320 -2.09 -5.19 4.95
CA VAL A 320 -3.08 -6.08 4.30
C VAL A 320 -3.60 -5.44 3.02
N GLY A 321 -3.92 -4.15 3.08
CA GLY A 321 -4.40 -3.38 1.94
C GLY A 321 -3.41 -3.37 0.77
N LEU A 322 -2.14 -3.08 1.05
CA LEU A 322 -1.06 -3.09 0.07
C LEU A 322 -0.88 -4.47 -0.57
N LYS A 323 -0.89 -5.54 0.23
CA LYS A 323 -0.77 -6.92 -0.26
C LYS A 323 -1.88 -7.27 -1.25
N ASP A 324 -3.13 -6.95 -0.91
CA ASP A 324 -4.27 -7.27 -1.77
C ASP A 324 -4.31 -6.44 -3.05
N LEU A 325 -3.94 -5.15 -2.98
CA LEU A 325 -3.85 -4.29 -4.16
C LEU A 325 -2.72 -4.74 -5.11
N ALA A 326 -1.59 -5.21 -4.57
CA ALA A 326 -0.53 -5.83 -5.36
C ALA A 326 -1.00 -7.12 -6.05
N ALA A 327 -1.75 -7.97 -5.33
CA ALA A 327 -2.32 -9.19 -5.88
C ALA A 327 -3.28 -8.94 -7.06
N VAL A 328 -3.92 -7.76 -7.11
CA VAL A 328 -4.74 -7.31 -8.26
C VAL A 328 -3.89 -6.75 -9.40
N GLY A 329 -2.67 -6.32 -9.11
CA GLY A 329 -1.72 -5.71 -10.06
C GLY A 329 -1.79 -4.18 -10.10
N VAL A 330 -2.32 -3.55 -9.05
CA VAL A 330 -2.46 -2.09 -8.99
C VAL A 330 -1.09 -1.43 -8.90
N ILE A 331 -0.76 -0.51 -9.81
CA ILE A 331 0.44 0.33 -9.70
C ILE A 331 0.01 1.74 -9.30
N ALA A 332 -0.71 2.46 -10.16
CA ALA A 332 -1.11 3.84 -9.91
C ALA A 332 -2.50 3.93 -9.27
N ASP A 333 -2.54 4.10 -7.96
CA ASP A 333 -3.77 4.30 -7.18
C ASP A 333 -3.50 5.12 -5.92
N GLY A 334 -4.32 6.16 -5.70
CA GLY A 334 -4.14 7.06 -4.57
C GLY A 334 -4.31 6.38 -3.20
N ARG A 335 -4.99 5.22 -3.10
CA ARG A 335 -5.03 4.41 -1.87
C ARG A 335 -3.65 3.86 -1.53
N VAL A 336 -2.91 3.40 -2.53
CA VAL A 336 -1.56 2.87 -2.35
C VAL A 336 -0.62 3.99 -1.90
N ASP A 337 -0.70 5.16 -2.53
CA ASP A 337 0.12 6.32 -2.13
C ASP A 337 -0.18 6.78 -0.70
N ARG A 338 -1.46 6.86 -0.31
CA ARG A 338 -1.85 7.20 1.06
C ARG A 338 -1.39 6.16 2.08
N ALA A 339 -1.56 4.87 1.79
CA ALA A 339 -1.12 3.80 2.68
C ALA A 339 0.40 3.81 2.88
N ARG A 340 1.18 4.01 1.80
CA ARG A 340 2.64 4.12 1.89
C ARG A 340 3.06 5.38 2.65
N THR A 341 2.44 6.53 2.36
CA THR A 341 2.69 7.79 3.09
C THR A 341 2.40 7.63 4.58
N LEU A 342 1.31 6.95 4.94
CA LEU A 342 0.97 6.63 6.32
C LEU A 342 2.08 5.82 6.99
N LEU A 343 2.48 4.70 6.39
CA LEU A 343 3.54 3.84 6.91
C LEU A 343 4.87 4.58 7.00
N SER A 344 5.19 5.39 6.01
CA SER A 344 6.37 6.25 5.96
C SER A 344 6.40 7.20 7.16
N LYS A 345 5.31 7.94 7.40
CA LYS A 345 5.16 8.85 8.56
C LYS A 345 5.31 8.13 9.90
N MET A 346 4.76 6.92 10.02
CA MET A 346 4.79 6.16 11.29
C MET A 346 6.17 5.62 11.65
N PHE A 347 7.03 5.36 10.67
CA PHE A 347 8.32 4.70 10.86
C PHE A 347 9.51 5.57 10.40
N GLY A 348 9.36 6.90 10.46
CA GLY A 348 10.46 7.83 10.18
C GLY A 348 10.92 7.87 8.73
N GLY A 349 10.07 7.44 7.80
CA GLY A 349 10.18 7.71 6.37
C GLY A 349 11.10 6.81 5.55
N ARG A 350 11.85 5.89 6.17
CA ARG A 350 13.02 5.28 5.50
C ARG A 350 12.79 3.89 4.93
N ARG A 351 11.79 3.14 5.39
CA ARG A 351 11.65 1.72 5.03
C ARG A 351 10.74 1.49 3.83
N ILE A 352 9.48 1.90 3.91
CA ILE A 352 8.51 1.58 2.86
C ILE A 352 8.81 2.24 1.51
N ASP A 353 9.45 3.41 1.52
CA ASP A 353 9.75 4.20 0.31
C ASP A 353 11.21 4.06 -0.16
N ALA A 354 12.00 3.18 0.45
CA ALA A 354 13.44 3.13 0.20
C ALA A 354 13.79 2.75 -1.25
N LEU A 355 12.99 1.88 -1.87
CA LEU A 355 13.19 1.47 -3.27
C LEU A 355 12.60 2.46 -4.29
N ASP A 356 11.77 3.43 -3.89
CA ASP A 356 11.14 4.39 -4.82
C ASP A 356 12.16 5.31 -5.48
N LYS A 357 13.35 5.37 -4.90
CA LYS A 357 14.45 6.20 -5.37
C LYS A 357 15.42 5.45 -6.28
N LEU A 358 15.28 4.13 -6.42
CA LEU A 358 16.08 3.36 -7.38
C LEU A 358 15.77 3.86 -8.79
N ALA A 359 16.82 4.17 -9.53
CA ALA A 359 16.71 4.84 -10.80
C ALA A 359 16.42 3.81 -11.91
N LEU A 360 15.14 3.68 -12.25
CA LEU A 360 14.76 2.94 -13.44
C LEU A 360 14.95 3.82 -14.69
N PRO A 361 15.37 3.27 -15.85
CA PRO A 361 15.51 4.02 -17.09
C PRO A 361 14.21 4.76 -17.44
N ALA A 362 14.31 5.89 -18.12
CA ALA A 362 13.12 6.62 -18.56
C ALA A 362 12.28 5.70 -19.47
N GLN A 363 11.00 5.54 -19.16
CA GLN A 363 10.11 4.87 -20.09
C GLN A 363 9.95 5.76 -21.33
N PRO A 364 9.96 5.17 -22.54
CA PRO A 364 9.53 5.89 -23.73
C PRO A 364 8.14 6.47 -23.47
N SER A 365 7.93 7.73 -23.81
CA SER A 365 6.58 8.31 -23.79
C SER A 365 5.68 7.43 -24.66
N ALA A 366 4.62 6.88 -24.06
CA ALA A 366 3.65 6.12 -24.82
C ALA A 366 3.11 6.99 -25.96
N ALA A 367 3.01 6.40 -27.15
CA ALA A 367 2.36 7.08 -28.26
C ALA A 367 0.94 7.50 -27.85
N PRO A 368 0.38 8.59 -28.42
CA PRO A 368 -0.99 8.99 -28.13
C PRO A 368 -1.94 7.80 -28.34
N ALA A 369 -2.77 7.53 -27.34
CA ALA A 369 -3.67 6.38 -27.36
C ALA A 369 -4.68 6.49 -28.52
N ALA A 370 -4.47 5.67 -29.54
CA ALA A 370 -5.19 5.71 -30.81
C ALA A 370 -6.45 4.83 -30.78
N THR A 371 -6.39 3.68 -30.11
CA THR A 371 -7.52 2.75 -30.00
C THR A 371 -8.32 2.96 -28.71
N ILE A 372 -9.56 2.45 -28.69
CA ILE A 372 -10.39 2.47 -27.48
C ILE A 372 -9.69 1.73 -26.33
N ASP A 373 -9.10 0.56 -26.60
CA ASP A 373 -8.39 -0.22 -25.58
C ASP A 373 -7.21 0.53 -24.97
N GLN A 374 -6.41 1.23 -25.79
CA GLN A 374 -5.32 2.08 -25.30
C GLN A 374 -5.87 3.23 -24.44
N ARG A 375 -6.91 3.92 -24.89
CA ARG A 375 -7.50 5.04 -24.13
C ARG A 375 -8.08 4.57 -22.80
N LEU A 376 -8.76 3.43 -22.78
CA LEU A 376 -9.30 2.85 -21.56
C LEU A 376 -8.20 2.31 -20.63
N ALA A 377 -7.18 1.63 -21.15
CA ALA A 377 -6.03 1.17 -20.36
C ALA A 377 -5.32 2.31 -19.63
N SER A 378 -5.20 3.48 -20.27
CA SER A 378 -4.59 4.66 -19.64
C SER A 378 -5.43 5.30 -18.53
N LYS A 379 -6.74 5.00 -18.44
CA LYS A 379 -7.68 5.75 -17.59
C LYS A 379 -8.39 4.92 -16.54
N LEU A 380 -8.71 3.68 -16.83
CA LEU A 380 -9.43 2.82 -15.90
C LEU A 380 -8.55 2.46 -14.70
N PRO A 381 -9.09 2.39 -13.47
CA PRO A 381 -8.42 1.71 -12.38
C PRO A 381 -8.20 0.23 -12.73
N THR A 382 -7.10 -0.36 -12.25
CA THR A 382 -6.63 -1.69 -12.65
C THR A 382 -7.71 -2.78 -12.55
N PHE A 383 -8.52 -2.76 -11.48
CA PHE A 383 -9.61 -3.72 -11.31
C PHE A 383 -10.59 -3.69 -12.49
N TYR A 384 -11.06 -2.51 -12.91
CA TYR A 384 -12.02 -2.38 -14.00
C TYR A 384 -11.38 -2.64 -15.37
N ALA A 385 -10.10 -2.28 -15.55
CA ALA A 385 -9.36 -2.66 -16.75
C ALA A 385 -9.34 -4.18 -16.93
N GLY A 386 -9.16 -4.94 -15.84
CA GLY A 386 -9.20 -6.40 -15.84
C GLY A 386 -10.56 -7.01 -16.19
N LEU A 387 -11.66 -6.29 -15.93
CA LEU A 387 -13.02 -6.73 -16.26
C LEU A 387 -13.45 -6.34 -17.69
N LEU A 388 -12.94 -5.20 -18.18
CA LEU A 388 -13.47 -4.54 -19.38
C LEU A 388 -12.59 -4.72 -20.61
N LEU A 389 -11.27 -4.78 -20.44
CA LEU A 389 -10.36 -5.04 -21.55
C LEU A 389 -10.24 -6.55 -21.75
N ALA A 390 -10.26 -6.98 -23.02
CA ALA A 390 -9.97 -8.37 -23.34
C ALA A 390 -8.54 -8.72 -22.85
N PRO A 391 -8.32 -9.87 -22.19
CA PRO A 391 -6.99 -10.22 -21.67
C PRO A 391 -5.87 -10.16 -22.72
N GLU A 392 -6.20 -10.48 -23.97
CA GLU A 392 -5.31 -10.59 -25.13
C GLU A 392 -4.78 -9.24 -25.59
N VAL A 393 -5.45 -8.13 -25.27
CA VAL A 393 -4.95 -6.79 -25.62
C VAL A 393 -3.64 -6.46 -24.90
N ALA A 394 -3.29 -7.19 -23.83
CA ALA A 394 -1.97 -7.06 -23.20
C ALA A 394 -0.81 -7.52 -24.11
N LYS A 395 -1.08 -8.21 -25.21
CA LYS A 395 -0.08 -8.55 -26.24
C LYS A 395 0.17 -7.40 -27.22
N ASP A 396 -0.62 -6.33 -27.18
CA ASP A 396 -0.36 -5.10 -27.91
C ASP A 396 0.68 -4.26 -27.13
N PRO A 397 1.82 -3.88 -27.75
CA PRO A 397 2.87 -3.12 -27.07
C PRO A 397 2.39 -1.81 -26.45
N ALA A 398 1.53 -1.06 -27.15
CA ALA A 398 1.07 0.25 -26.69
C ALA A 398 0.09 0.11 -25.51
N VAL A 399 -0.81 -0.89 -25.55
CA VAL A 399 -1.66 -1.21 -24.40
C VAL A 399 -0.81 -1.65 -23.21
N MET A 400 0.17 -2.52 -23.41
CA MET A 400 1.01 -3.02 -22.32
C MET A 400 1.85 -1.91 -21.67
N GLN A 401 2.36 -0.96 -22.45
CA GLN A 401 3.05 0.23 -21.92
C GLN A 401 2.12 1.05 -21.00
N LEU A 402 0.87 1.26 -21.39
CA LEU A 402 -0.11 1.98 -20.57
C LEU A 402 -0.48 1.20 -19.30
N LEU A 403 -0.64 -0.12 -19.40
CA LEU A 403 -0.86 -0.99 -18.24
C LEU A 403 0.37 -1.05 -17.32
N ALA A 404 1.59 -0.94 -17.83
CA ALA A 404 2.80 -0.92 -17.01
C ALA A 404 2.89 0.33 -16.12
N VAL A 405 2.22 1.42 -16.48
CA VAL A 405 2.13 2.64 -15.68
C VAL A 405 0.97 2.56 -14.68
N ARG A 406 -0.20 2.10 -15.14
CA ARG A 406 -1.44 2.12 -14.34
C ARG A 406 -1.55 0.91 -13.39
N GLY A 407 -1.13 -0.25 -13.86
CA GLY A 407 -1.25 -1.55 -13.22
C GLY A 407 -1.71 -2.62 -14.22
N VAL A 408 -1.17 -3.84 -14.07
CA VAL A 408 -1.42 -4.96 -15.00
C VAL A 408 -2.41 -5.92 -14.33
N PRO A 409 -3.68 -5.97 -14.77
CA PRO A 409 -4.69 -6.75 -14.06
C PRO A 409 -4.44 -8.25 -14.18
N ALA A 410 -4.99 -9.03 -13.23
CA ALA A 410 -4.77 -10.47 -13.15
C ALA A 410 -5.07 -11.26 -14.44
N PRO A 411 -6.17 -11.01 -15.19
CA PRO A 411 -6.41 -11.71 -16.45
C PRO A 411 -5.33 -11.46 -17.51
N GLN A 412 -4.88 -10.22 -17.64
CA GLN A 412 -3.82 -9.82 -18.57
C GLN A 412 -2.49 -10.47 -18.18
N ARG A 413 -2.11 -10.43 -16.89
CA ARG A 413 -0.89 -11.11 -16.41
C ARG A 413 -0.91 -12.62 -16.68
N LYS A 414 -2.06 -13.29 -16.56
CA LYS A 414 -2.18 -14.72 -16.88
C LYS A 414 -1.90 -15.01 -18.34
N VAL A 415 -2.46 -14.21 -19.25
CA VAL A 415 -2.20 -14.36 -20.69
C VAL A 415 -0.73 -14.11 -21.02
N LEU A 416 -0.10 -13.13 -20.37
CA LEU A 416 1.34 -12.87 -20.53
C LEU A 416 2.19 -14.04 -20.01
N GLN A 417 1.89 -14.58 -18.83
CA GLN A 417 2.61 -15.73 -18.26
C GLN A 417 2.47 -17.01 -19.11
N GLN A 418 1.34 -17.18 -19.80
CA GLN A 418 1.06 -18.35 -20.63
C GLN A 418 1.59 -18.22 -22.07
N ALA A 419 1.99 -17.02 -22.49
CA ALA A 419 2.47 -16.80 -23.84
C ALA A 419 3.91 -17.29 -24.00
N SER A 420 4.15 -18.18 -24.97
CA SER A 420 5.51 -18.60 -25.36
C SER A 420 6.26 -17.49 -26.09
N ASP A 421 5.57 -16.78 -26.98
CA ASP A 421 6.16 -15.83 -27.91
C ASP A 421 5.46 -14.48 -27.77
N LEU A 422 6.13 -13.54 -27.11
CA LEU A 422 5.66 -12.16 -26.97
C LEU A 422 6.57 -11.24 -27.79
N PRO A 423 6.02 -10.18 -28.41
CA PRO A 423 6.85 -9.13 -28.99
C PRO A 423 7.80 -8.55 -27.93
N ARG A 424 9.04 -8.25 -28.34
CA ARG A 424 10.08 -7.71 -27.44
C ARG A 424 9.59 -6.50 -26.63
N ASP A 425 8.83 -5.61 -27.24
CA ASP A 425 8.31 -4.41 -26.59
C ASP A 425 7.29 -4.73 -25.48
N VAL A 426 6.52 -5.82 -25.65
CA VAL A 426 5.60 -6.32 -24.63
C VAL A 426 6.39 -6.91 -23.46
N GLU A 427 7.42 -7.71 -23.74
CA GLU A 427 8.29 -8.27 -22.70
C GLU A 427 9.01 -7.17 -21.90
N MET A 428 9.50 -6.12 -22.58
CA MET A 428 10.10 -4.95 -21.92
C MET A 428 9.10 -4.18 -21.06
N ALA A 429 7.87 -3.98 -21.55
CA ALA A 429 6.82 -3.31 -20.78
C ALA A 429 6.38 -4.16 -19.56
N ALA A 430 6.26 -5.48 -19.72
CA ALA A 430 5.97 -6.42 -18.63
C ALA A 430 7.09 -6.44 -17.58
N TRP A 431 8.35 -6.47 -18.03
CA TRP A 431 9.50 -6.37 -17.14
C TRP A 431 9.45 -5.08 -16.31
N ARG A 432 9.18 -3.94 -16.94
CA ARG A 432 9.07 -2.68 -16.22
C ARG A 432 7.89 -2.65 -15.25
N ALA A 433 6.75 -3.24 -15.62
CA ALA A 433 5.61 -3.37 -14.71
C ALA A 433 5.99 -4.15 -13.46
N HIS A 434 6.69 -5.27 -13.61
CA HIS A 434 7.20 -6.07 -12.49
C HIS A 434 8.21 -5.29 -11.63
N MET A 435 9.19 -4.61 -12.23
CA MET A 435 10.13 -3.77 -11.45
C MET A 435 9.39 -2.71 -10.62
N THR A 436 8.37 -2.09 -11.21
CA THR A 436 7.57 -1.07 -10.53
C THR A 436 6.73 -1.65 -9.40
N MET A 437 6.11 -2.82 -9.60
CA MET A 437 5.38 -3.52 -8.54
C MET A 437 6.31 -3.98 -7.41
N GLY A 438 7.48 -4.53 -7.76
CA GLY A 438 8.50 -4.95 -6.80
C GLY A 438 8.98 -3.80 -5.91
N GLN A 439 9.26 -2.64 -6.49
CA GLN A 439 9.63 -1.42 -5.73
C GLN A 439 8.46 -0.94 -4.83
N ARG A 440 7.26 -0.88 -5.41
CA ARG A 440 6.09 -0.29 -4.75
C ARG A 440 5.46 -1.17 -3.67
N TYR A 441 5.67 -2.48 -3.71
CA TYR A 441 5.10 -3.41 -2.72
C TYR A 441 6.14 -4.24 -2.01
N TRP A 442 7.43 -4.03 -2.29
CA TRP A 442 8.52 -4.82 -1.72
C TRP A 442 8.31 -6.32 -1.94
N ARG A 443 8.02 -6.69 -3.20
CA ARG A 443 7.68 -8.07 -3.58
C ARG A 443 8.84 -8.70 -4.35
N ALA A 444 9.62 -9.54 -3.68
CA ALA A 444 10.72 -10.30 -4.29
C ALA A 444 10.31 -11.07 -5.55
N VAL A 445 9.10 -11.65 -5.55
CA VAL A 445 8.57 -12.41 -6.68
C VAL A 445 8.46 -11.58 -7.95
N ASP A 446 8.20 -10.27 -7.84
CA ASP A 446 8.15 -9.38 -9.00
C ASP A 446 9.55 -9.16 -9.60
N PHE A 447 10.59 -9.07 -8.76
CA PHE A 447 11.98 -9.01 -9.24
C PHE A 447 12.45 -10.34 -9.85
N ASP A 448 11.95 -11.48 -9.35
CA ASP A 448 12.19 -12.79 -9.95
C ASP A 448 11.52 -12.93 -11.33
N GLU A 449 10.26 -12.52 -11.49
CA GLU A 449 9.57 -12.50 -12.79
C GLU A 449 10.26 -11.55 -13.79
N ALA A 450 10.68 -10.36 -13.33
CA ALA A 450 11.51 -9.43 -14.09
C ALA A 450 12.82 -10.08 -14.56
N THR A 451 13.50 -10.81 -13.68
CA THR A 451 14.73 -11.55 -14.01
C THR A 451 14.46 -12.68 -15.01
N ALA A 452 13.34 -13.40 -14.87
CA ALA A 452 12.94 -14.46 -15.79
C ALA A 452 12.73 -13.93 -17.23
N LEU A 453 12.05 -12.78 -17.36
CA LEU A 453 11.86 -12.10 -18.66
C LEU A 453 13.20 -11.66 -19.25
N ALA A 454 14.10 -11.11 -18.44
CA ALA A 454 15.43 -10.69 -18.87
C ALA A 454 16.27 -11.86 -19.41
N VAL A 455 16.24 -13.01 -18.72
CA VAL A 455 16.94 -14.23 -19.15
C VAL A 455 16.41 -14.74 -20.48
N LYS A 456 15.08 -14.74 -20.66
CA LYS A 456 14.43 -15.12 -21.91
C LYS A 456 14.88 -14.22 -23.06
N LEU A 457 14.84 -12.90 -22.86
CA LEU A 457 15.29 -11.90 -23.83
C LEU A 457 16.76 -12.11 -24.22
N ARG A 458 17.64 -12.36 -23.24
CA ARG A 458 19.07 -12.61 -23.46
C ARG A 458 19.35 -13.87 -24.28
N GLY A 459 18.53 -14.91 -24.13
CA GLY A 459 18.64 -16.15 -24.91
C GLY A 459 18.37 -15.94 -26.40
N ASN A 460 17.57 -14.94 -26.75
CA ASN A 460 17.17 -14.64 -28.13
C ASN A 460 18.15 -13.67 -28.83
N ALA A 461 18.77 -12.76 -28.09
CA ALA A 461 19.76 -11.81 -28.59
C ALA A 461 20.58 -11.20 -27.42
N PRO A 462 21.78 -10.66 -27.69
CA PRO A 462 22.48 -9.83 -26.70
C PRO A 462 21.57 -8.71 -26.18
N LEU A 463 21.63 -8.50 -24.86
CA LEU A 463 20.92 -7.38 -24.23
C LEU A 463 21.62 -6.07 -24.60
N GLY A 464 20.83 -5.04 -24.93
CA GLY A 464 21.34 -3.68 -25.01
C GLY A 464 21.64 -3.11 -23.61
N ASP A 465 22.34 -1.98 -23.54
CA ASP A 465 22.81 -1.40 -22.27
C ASP A 465 21.68 -1.20 -21.24
N GLU A 466 20.52 -0.72 -21.68
CA GLU A 466 19.34 -0.52 -20.82
C GLU A 466 18.84 -1.83 -20.22
N SER A 467 18.69 -2.87 -21.04
CA SER A 467 18.25 -4.19 -20.60
C SER A 467 19.30 -4.83 -19.69
N THR A 468 20.60 -4.64 -19.96
CA THR A 468 21.68 -5.11 -19.10
C THR A 468 21.63 -4.45 -17.72
N PHE A 469 21.39 -3.13 -17.67
CA PHE A 469 21.16 -2.40 -16.43
C PHE A 469 19.92 -2.90 -15.68
N MET A 470 18.79 -3.06 -16.36
CA MET A 470 17.56 -3.57 -15.76
C MET A 470 17.74 -4.98 -15.19
N LEU A 471 18.53 -5.83 -15.85
CA LEU A 471 18.87 -7.18 -15.34
C LEU A 471 19.69 -7.07 -14.07
N ALA A 472 20.73 -6.23 -14.07
CA ALA A 472 21.55 -6.00 -12.89
C ALA A 472 20.72 -5.53 -11.68
N LEU A 473 19.78 -4.61 -11.91
CA LEU A 473 18.90 -4.10 -10.86
C LEU A 473 17.93 -5.17 -10.36
N SER A 474 17.37 -6.00 -11.26
CA SER A 474 16.49 -7.12 -10.89
C SER A 474 17.25 -8.16 -10.03
N LEU A 475 18.49 -8.47 -10.41
CA LEU A 475 19.38 -9.37 -9.65
C LEU A 475 19.74 -8.81 -8.26
N ALA A 476 19.95 -7.50 -8.16
CA ALA A 476 20.29 -6.87 -6.89
C ALA A 476 19.11 -6.81 -5.91
N THR A 477 17.87 -6.90 -6.41
CA THR A 477 16.63 -6.73 -5.64
C THR A 477 15.84 -8.01 -5.39
N ARG A 478 16.07 -9.07 -6.16
CA ARG A 478 15.31 -10.34 -6.05
C ARG A 478 15.43 -11.11 -4.75
N GLY A 479 16.48 -10.88 -3.97
CA GLY A 479 16.63 -11.47 -2.63
C GLY A 479 15.82 -10.75 -1.55
N GLY A 480 15.07 -9.71 -1.93
CA GLY A 480 14.30 -8.86 -1.03
C GLY A 480 13.21 -9.56 -0.21
N PRO A 481 12.46 -8.79 0.60
CA PRO A 481 11.30 -9.29 1.31
C PRO A 481 10.20 -9.79 0.35
N VAL A 482 9.37 -10.69 0.83
CA VAL A 482 8.24 -11.27 0.12
C VAL A 482 7.14 -10.24 -0.13
N ASP A 483 6.91 -9.34 0.83
CA ASP A 483 5.98 -8.23 0.73
C ASP A 483 6.33 -7.06 1.67
N ALA A 484 5.59 -5.96 1.55
CA ALA A 484 5.69 -4.79 2.41
C ALA A 484 5.51 -5.12 3.90
N ALA A 485 4.78 -6.17 4.26
CA ALA A 485 4.61 -6.53 5.67
C ALA A 485 5.91 -7.10 6.22
N GLN A 486 6.57 -8.01 5.50
CA GLN A 486 7.90 -8.49 5.90
C GLN A 486 8.90 -7.33 6.00
N MET A 487 8.90 -6.41 5.03
CA MET A 487 9.76 -5.22 5.06
C MET A 487 9.55 -4.36 6.33
N MET A 488 8.30 -4.19 6.75
CA MET A 488 7.96 -3.31 7.87
C MET A 488 8.07 -3.99 9.24
N LEU A 489 7.89 -5.32 9.30
CA LEU A 489 7.80 -6.07 10.56
C LEU A 489 9.11 -6.75 10.97
N VAL A 490 9.98 -7.10 10.03
CA VAL A 490 11.25 -7.78 10.34
C VAL A 490 12.33 -6.75 10.70
N ALA A 491 13.11 -7.04 11.74
CA ALA A 491 14.24 -6.23 12.21
C ALA A 491 15.55 -7.05 12.21
N PRO A 492 16.74 -6.44 11.97
CA PRO A 492 17.05 -5.15 11.34
C PRO A 492 17.16 -5.26 9.81
N ALA A 493 17.33 -4.12 9.12
CA ALA A 493 17.50 -4.02 7.66
C ALA A 493 18.61 -4.92 7.06
N LEU A 494 19.56 -5.34 7.91
CA LEU A 494 20.62 -6.32 7.64
C LEU A 494 20.10 -7.66 7.08
N SER A 495 18.83 -7.99 7.34
CA SER A 495 18.21 -9.27 7.01
C SER A 495 17.24 -9.23 5.82
N LEU A 496 17.26 -8.15 5.03
CA LEU A 496 16.31 -7.99 3.91
C LEU A 496 16.65 -8.87 2.70
N GLY A 497 17.82 -9.51 2.68
CA GLY A 497 18.27 -10.37 1.58
C GLY A 497 18.57 -9.64 0.27
N LEU A 498 18.46 -8.30 0.28
CA LEU A 498 18.98 -7.44 -0.79
C LEU A 498 20.50 -7.34 -0.68
N GLY A 499 21.18 -7.07 -1.81
CA GLY A 499 22.61 -6.71 -1.76
C GLY A 499 23.54 -7.43 -2.73
N ASN A 500 23.03 -8.32 -3.60
CA ASN A 500 23.84 -8.84 -4.70
C ASN A 500 24.01 -7.77 -5.80
N ILE A 501 24.87 -6.79 -5.54
CA ILE A 501 25.11 -5.65 -6.42
C ILE A 501 26.22 -5.90 -7.46
N ALA A 502 26.76 -7.12 -7.56
CA ALA A 502 27.91 -7.43 -8.42
C ALA A 502 27.67 -7.06 -9.89
N ALA A 503 26.46 -7.30 -10.41
CA ALA A 503 26.06 -6.89 -11.75
C ALA A 503 26.04 -5.37 -11.94
N LEU A 504 25.59 -4.62 -10.93
CA LEU A 504 25.57 -3.15 -10.97
C LEU A 504 26.99 -2.59 -10.91
N ASP A 505 27.84 -3.14 -10.02
CA ASP A 505 29.25 -2.77 -9.91
C ASP A 505 30.01 -3.06 -11.22
N ALA A 506 29.69 -4.15 -11.92
CA ALA A 506 30.28 -4.47 -13.23
C ALA A 506 29.92 -3.44 -14.31
N ILE A 507 28.67 -2.96 -14.34
CA ILE A 507 28.23 -1.90 -15.28
C ILE A 507 28.88 -0.55 -14.94
N ALA A 508 28.98 -0.22 -13.64
CA ALA A 508 29.62 1.01 -13.19
C ALA A 508 31.13 1.04 -13.52
N ALA A 509 31.81 -0.11 -13.48
CA ALA A 509 33.25 -0.22 -13.70
C ALA A 509 33.67 -0.40 -15.19
N ALA A 510 32.71 -0.62 -16.10
CA ALA A 510 33.00 -0.86 -17.51
C ALA A 510 33.82 0.27 -18.16
N GLN A 511 34.72 -0.08 -19.09
CA GLN A 511 35.58 0.86 -19.81
C GLN A 511 35.54 0.60 -21.33
N PRO A 512 35.17 1.59 -22.16
CA PRO A 512 34.64 2.91 -21.77
C PRO A 512 33.29 2.77 -21.03
N GLY A 513 32.98 3.71 -20.14
CA GLY A 513 31.72 3.72 -19.40
C GLY A 513 30.50 3.87 -20.32
N GLY A 514 29.45 3.10 -20.06
CA GLY A 514 28.20 3.13 -20.83
C GLY A 514 27.21 4.20 -20.31
N PRO A 515 26.09 4.42 -21.02
CA PRO A 515 25.09 5.44 -20.65
C PRO A 515 24.44 5.20 -19.28
N PHE A 516 24.50 3.97 -18.75
CA PHE A 516 23.92 3.59 -17.46
C PHE A 516 24.94 3.44 -16.33
N SER A 517 26.24 3.68 -16.55
CA SER A 517 27.27 3.48 -15.50
C SER A 517 27.02 4.33 -14.24
N GLY A 518 26.60 5.59 -14.40
CA GLY A 518 26.25 6.45 -13.26
C GLY A 518 25.01 5.99 -12.49
N LEU A 519 23.99 5.50 -13.20
CA LEU A 519 22.78 4.95 -12.59
C LEU A 519 23.06 3.65 -11.84
N ALA A 520 23.89 2.77 -12.43
CA ALA A 520 24.34 1.53 -11.79
C ALA A 520 25.09 1.78 -10.49
N ALA A 521 26.00 2.76 -10.48
CA ALA A 521 26.73 3.15 -9.28
C ALA A 521 25.81 3.74 -8.20
N LEU A 522 24.84 4.57 -8.60
CA LEU A 522 23.85 5.16 -7.70
C LEU A 522 22.99 4.07 -7.03
N ASP A 523 22.40 3.19 -7.83
CA ASP A 523 21.51 2.14 -7.35
C ASP A 523 22.26 1.10 -6.50
N ALA A 524 23.49 0.75 -6.86
CA ALA A 524 24.34 -0.12 -6.05
C ALA A 524 24.56 0.46 -4.64
N ALA A 525 24.91 1.76 -4.56
CA ALA A 525 25.08 2.46 -3.29
C ALA A 525 23.76 2.51 -2.49
N MET A 526 22.64 2.76 -3.16
CA MET A 526 21.34 2.80 -2.51
C MET A 526 20.88 1.46 -1.95
N ILE A 527 21.08 0.37 -2.70
CA ILE A 527 20.75 -0.97 -2.21
C ILE A 527 21.60 -1.31 -0.99
N GLN A 528 22.90 -0.97 -1.00
CA GLN A 528 23.76 -1.13 0.18
C GLN A 528 23.32 -0.27 1.37
N GLN A 529 22.84 0.95 1.13
CA GLN A 529 22.32 1.79 2.21
C GLN A 529 21.04 1.20 2.82
N VAL A 530 20.18 0.61 1.98
CA VAL A 530 18.89 0.03 2.39
C VAL A 530 19.07 -1.30 3.10
N SER A 531 20.01 -2.12 2.65
CA SER A 531 20.33 -3.44 3.22
C SER A 531 21.83 -3.51 3.50
N PRO A 532 22.30 -2.82 4.55
CA PRO A 532 23.71 -2.78 4.87
C PRO A 532 24.22 -4.14 5.38
N PRO A 533 25.55 -4.36 5.39
CA PRO A 533 26.16 -5.52 6.02
C PRO A 533 26.10 -5.41 7.55
N ASP A 534 26.29 -6.54 8.25
CA ASP A 534 26.09 -6.64 9.71
C ASP A 534 26.85 -5.62 10.56
N LYS A 535 27.98 -5.11 10.06
CA LYS A 535 28.80 -4.08 10.71
C LYS A 535 28.57 -2.71 10.04
N LEU A 536 27.95 -1.81 10.79
CA LEU A 536 27.68 -0.41 10.41
C LEU A 536 28.68 0.56 11.08
N ASP A 537 29.97 0.38 10.81
CA ASP A 537 31.02 1.23 11.36
C ASP A 537 31.31 2.47 10.49
N ALA A 538 32.19 3.35 10.97
CA ALA A 538 32.60 4.54 10.23
C ALA A 538 33.20 4.20 8.84
N ALA A 539 33.83 3.03 8.69
CA ALA A 539 34.43 2.60 7.43
C ALA A 539 33.36 2.25 6.39
N PHE A 540 32.29 1.57 6.79
CA PHE A 540 31.13 1.32 5.94
C PHE A 540 30.55 2.64 5.40
N TRP A 541 30.24 3.58 6.30
CA TRP A 541 29.64 4.87 5.91
C TRP A 541 30.57 5.71 5.04
N THR A 542 31.89 5.69 5.32
CA THR A 542 32.90 6.34 4.46
C THR A 542 32.95 5.72 3.06
N SER A 543 32.91 4.39 2.97
CA SER A 543 32.86 3.67 1.69
C SER A 543 31.59 4.00 0.92
N LEU A 544 30.45 4.03 1.60
CA LEU A 544 29.17 4.39 1.02
C LEU A 544 29.16 5.83 0.50
N ALA A 545 29.71 6.78 1.25
CA ALA A 545 29.88 8.16 0.82
C ALA A 545 30.75 8.26 -0.45
N HIS A 546 31.84 7.50 -0.52
CA HIS A 546 32.68 7.42 -1.71
C HIS A 546 31.90 6.88 -2.92
N ARG A 547 31.11 5.81 -2.76
CA ARG A 547 30.26 5.26 -3.83
C ARG A 547 29.28 6.31 -4.37
N TYR A 548 28.62 7.07 -3.49
CA TYR A 548 27.72 8.14 -3.93
C TYR A 548 28.44 9.28 -4.68
N ARG A 549 29.64 9.69 -4.24
CA ARG A 549 30.42 10.71 -4.98
C ARG A 549 30.86 10.21 -6.35
N SER A 550 31.28 8.95 -6.44
CA SER A 550 31.63 8.31 -7.70
C SER A 550 30.43 8.29 -8.66
N ALA A 551 29.26 7.87 -8.17
CA ALA A 551 28.01 7.94 -8.93
C ALA A 551 27.70 9.37 -9.41
N ALA A 552 27.78 10.37 -8.53
CA ALA A 552 27.57 11.78 -8.86
C ALA A 552 28.51 12.30 -9.96
N GLY A 553 29.74 11.80 -10.03
CA GLY A 553 30.70 12.12 -11.09
C GLY A 553 30.34 11.55 -12.46
N MET A 554 29.55 10.48 -12.50
CA MET A 554 29.13 9.78 -13.73
C MET A 554 27.70 10.13 -14.16
N LEU A 555 26.87 10.67 -13.27
CA LEU A 555 25.48 11.03 -13.55
C LEU A 555 25.38 12.30 -14.42
N THR A 556 24.54 12.23 -15.45
CA THR A 556 24.24 13.36 -16.35
C THR A 556 22.99 14.16 -15.92
N ASP A 557 22.04 13.50 -15.24
CA ASP A 557 20.85 14.15 -14.69
C ASP A 557 21.20 15.02 -13.46
N PRO A 558 20.93 16.34 -13.47
CA PRO A 558 21.28 17.23 -12.37
C PRO A 558 20.60 16.91 -11.04
N GLU A 559 19.35 16.42 -11.06
CA GLU A 559 18.61 16.09 -9.85
C GLU A 559 19.15 14.80 -9.22
N LEU A 560 19.44 13.78 -10.04
CA LEU A 560 20.07 12.55 -9.55
C LEU A 560 21.47 12.82 -9.01
N LYS A 561 22.25 13.67 -9.68
CA LYS A 561 23.57 14.09 -9.22
C LYS A 561 23.49 14.78 -7.85
N LYS A 562 22.60 15.77 -7.71
CA LYS A 562 22.37 16.48 -6.44
C LYS A 562 21.93 15.54 -5.33
N ALA A 563 21.03 14.58 -5.63
CA ALA A 563 20.59 13.59 -4.67
C ALA A 563 21.74 12.67 -4.22
N ALA A 564 22.60 12.24 -5.15
CA ALA A 564 23.79 11.44 -4.83
C ALA A 564 24.77 12.22 -3.93
N GLU A 565 25.05 13.48 -4.25
CA GLU A 565 25.90 14.34 -3.42
C GLU A 565 25.33 14.56 -2.02
N GLN A 566 24.02 14.78 -1.90
CA GLN A 566 23.37 14.94 -0.59
C GLN A 566 23.50 13.65 0.23
N ARG A 567 23.27 12.48 -0.39
CA ARG A 567 23.44 11.18 0.29
C ARG A 567 24.88 10.91 0.69
N ALA A 568 25.86 11.32 -0.13
CA ALA A 568 27.27 11.24 0.24
C ALA A 568 27.57 12.06 1.51
N ARG A 569 27.08 13.31 1.59
CA ARG A 569 27.26 14.16 2.78
C ARG A 569 26.61 13.56 4.01
N SER A 570 25.38 13.07 3.89
CA SER A 570 24.70 12.39 5.01
C SER A 570 25.45 11.13 5.46
N ALA A 571 26.03 10.37 4.54
CA ALA A 571 26.86 9.22 4.89
C ALA A 571 28.16 9.65 5.61
N ASP A 572 28.82 10.74 5.20
CA ASP A 572 29.97 11.29 5.92
C ASP A 572 29.61 11.76 7.34
N GLU A 573 28.47 12.43 7.50
CA GLU A 573 27.97 12.89 8.80
C GLU A 573 27.73 11.71 9.74
N ILE A 574 27.15 10.62 9.23
CA ILE A 574 26.97 9.38 9.99
C ILE A 574 28.33 8.74 10.30
N ALA A 575 29.26 8.70 9.34
CA ALA A 575 30.60 8.16 9.56
C ALA A 575 31.34 8.89 10.69
N LYS A 576 31.23 10.22 10.76
CA LYS A 576 31.82 11.06 11.81
C LYS A 576 31.16 10.86 13.18
N ALA A 577 29.87 10.56 13.19
CA ALA A 577 29.10 10.32 14.43
C ALA A 577 29.19 8.87 14.92
N ALA A 578 29.63 7.94 14.07
CA ALA A 578 29.78 6.54 14.43
C ALA A 578 30.94 6.36 15.43
N PRO A 579 30.76 5.57 16.51
CA PRO A 579 31.85 5.26 17.42
C PRO A 579 32.99 4.57 16.67
N ALA A 580 34.23 4.95 16.98
CA ALA A 580 35.42 4.29 16.41
C ALA A 580 35.33 2.78 16.69
N ALA A 581 35.54 1.96 15.66
CA ALA A 581 35.55 0.51 15.82
C ALA A 581 36.70 0.13 16.77
N HIS A 582 36.35 -0.39 17.94
CA HIS A 582 37.28 -1.01 18.88
C HIS A 582 37.48 -2.50 18.56
#